data_AF-A0AAP2DR99-F1
#
_entry.id   AF-A0AAP2DR99-F1
#
_cell.length_a   1.000
_cell.length_b   1.000
_cell.length_c   1.000
_cell.angle_alpha   90.00
_cell.angle_beta   90.00
_cell.angle_gamma   90.00
#
_symmetry.space_group_name_H-M   'P 1'
#
loop_
_entity.id
_entity.type
_entity.pdbx_description
1 polymer ?
#
loop_
_entity_poly.entity_id
_entity_poly.type
_entity_poly.pdbx_seq_one_letter_code
_entity_poly.pdbx_strand_id
1 'polypeptide(L)'
;MKLNRIVIAAIAILLVVQSCGSKSEFQKVLDSPEEFHTREIELTGILIISIETSVIIMTTHSKADEAIWIEFSENWLGDYAFDQVRDHFIKIKGTFDKDSKGPEGEYAGTLKNAMIVAVGDVPPNEERLAALRLLRENNLELKKLHLDGFQLHFNCDSIPFLKKTTGDTTRIWTTSEESCYYMDNLKEDIKPLKKSIHPEKFGKTQYIDVNENGRVSLVTMHETTFVKRNDSLYHFNRFIKPKLIFHPGMFIDDRKSIKLEKKYNYKGDSIVLGRSWVDKGLKHYYIIVMNHEDNELTQYSFTFDENLRFIYWEDCKN
;
A
#
# COMPACT_ATOMS: atom_id res chain seq x y z
N MET A 1 -9.67 -10.03 69.40
CA MET A 1 -10.88 -9.23 69.11
C MET A 1 -10.58 -8.37 67.89
N LYS A 2 -11.31 -8.57 66.77
CA LYS A 2 -11.12 -8.02 65.38
C LYS A 2 -9.85 -8.56 64.68
N LEU A 3 -9.87 -9.61 63.84
CA LEU A 3 -10.63 -9.97 62.62
C LEU A 3 -10.07 -9.34 61.31
N ASN A 4 -9.49 -10.22 60.48
CA ASN A 4 -9.29 -10.20 59.02
C ASN A 4 -8.45 -9.10 58.34
N ARG A 5 -7.32 -9.51 57.73
CA ARG A 5 -7.15 -9.61 56.26
C ARG A 5 -5.77 -10.18 55.88
N ILE A 6 -5.76 -11.47 55.54
CA ILE A 6 -4.79 -12.09 54.61
C ILE A 6 -5.57 -12.34 53.31
N VAL A 7 -4.89 -12.23 52.17
CA VAL A 7 -5.30 -12.53 50.77
C VAL A 7 -6.14 -11.45 50.07
N ILE A 8 -5.50 -10.60 49.24
CA ILE A 8 -5.86 -10.39 47.82
C ILE A 8 -4.57 -10.02 47.06
N ALA A 9 -3.83 -11.06 46.67
CA ALA A 9 -3.00 -11.06 45.47
C ALA A 9 -3.43 -12.33 44.72
N ALA A 10 -4.25 -12.18 43.65
CA ALA A 10 -4.54 -13.20 42.60
C ALA A 10 -5.88 -13.01 41.83
N ILE A 11 -6.38 -11.79 41.51
CA ILE A 11 -7.60 -11.64 40.67
C ILE A 11 -7.43 -10.61 39.52
N ALA A 12 -6.23 -10.48 38.95
CA ALA A 12 -6.05 -9.73 37.69
C ALA A 12 -5.14 -10.43 36.66
N ILE A 13 -4.68 -11.64 37.00
CA ILE A 13 -3.93 -12.54 36.12
C ILE A 13 -4.66 -13.88 36.17
N LEU A 14 -5.94 -13.88 35.81
CA LEU A 14 -6.76 -15.10 35.70
C LEU A 14 -8.01 -14.92 34.80
N LEU A 15 -7.93 -14.06 33.77
CA LEU A 15 -8.88 -14.05 32.64
C LEU A 15 -8.19 -14.18 31.28
N VAL A 16 -6.96 -14.68 31.27
CA VAL A 16 -6.33 -15.30 30.09
C VAL A 16 -5.87 -16.71 30.48
N VAL A 17 -6.71 -17.40 31.27
CA VAL A 17 -6.70 -18.85 31.26
C VAL A 17 -7.40 -19.23 29.97
N GLN A 18 -6.65 -19.88 29.09
CA GLN A 18 -7.12 -20.55 27.90
C GLN A 18 -8.51 -21.16 28.12
N SER A 19 -9.53 -20.54 27.52
CA SER A 19 -10.66 -21.31 27.02
C SER A 19 -10.17 -22.03 25.78
N CYS A 20 -9.40 -23.11 26.00
CA CYS A 20 -9.25 -24.16 25.02
C CYS A 20 -10.63 -24.82 24.89
N GLY A 21 -11.44 -24.34 23.94
CA GLY A 21 -12.63 -25.06 23.49
C GLY A 21 -13.94 -24.29 23.39
N SER A 22 -14.09 -23.07 23.93
CA SER A 22 -15.31 -22.30 23.67
C SER A 22 -15.15 -21.45 22.41
N LYS A 23 -15.83 -21.83 21.33
CA LYS A 23 -16.00 -21.00 20.13
C LYS A 23 -16.39 -19.57 20.52
N SER A 24 -15.82 -18.57 19.86
CA SER A 24 -16.24 -17.17 20.04
C SER A 24 -17.72 -17.02 19.68
N GLU A 25 -18.40 -16.00 20.22
CA GLU A 25 -19.79 -15.73 19.88
C GLU A 25 -19.97 -15.52 18.37
N PHE A 26 -19.01 -14.85 17.73
CA PHE A 26 -18.94 -14.71 16.27
C PHE A 26 -18.92 -16.07 15.55
N GLN A 27 -18.03 -16.98 15.96
CA GLN A 27 -17.95 -18.31 15.34
C GLN A 27 -19.22 -19.14 15.57
N LYS A 28 -19.86 -19.01 16.74
CA LYS A 28 -21.14 -19.68 17.01
C LYS A 28 -22.24 -19.19 16.07
N VAL A 29 -22.28 -17.88 15.80
CA VAL A 29 -23.25 -17.28 14.87
C VAL A 29 -23.02 -17.78 13.44
N LEU A 30 -21.76 -17.88 13.00
CA LEU A 30 -21.44 -18.46 11.69
C LEU A 30 -21.81 -19.94 11.58
N ASP A 31 -21.50 -20.72 12.63
CA ASP A 31 -21.73 -22.17 12.62
C ASP A 31 -23.21 -22.55 12.78
N SER A 32 -24.02 -21.67 13.38
CA SER A 32 -25.41 -21.97 13.75
C SER A 32 -26.30 -20.72 13.71
N PRO A 33 -26.42 -20.03 12.55
CA PRO A 33 -27.12 -18.74 12.44
C PRO A 33 -28.60 -18.81 12.83
N GLU A 34 -29.21 -19.99 12.66
CA GLU A 34 -30.59 -20.30 13.09
C GLU A 34 -30.81 -20.06 14.60
N GLU A 35 -29.81 -20.34 15.44
CA GLU A 35 -29.91 -20.14 16.89
C GLU A 35 -29.93 -18.67 17.29
N PHE A 36 -29.46 -17.78 16.43
CA PHE A 36 -29.28 -16.35 16.71
C PHE A 36 -30.28 -15.47 15.97
N HIS A 37 -31.08 -16.02 15.06
CA HIS A 37 -32.07 -15.24 14.31
C HIS A 37 -33.08 -14.57 15.24
N THR A 38 -33.32 -13.28 14.97
CA THR A 38 -34.12 -12.33 15.78
C THR A 38 -33.58 -12.05 17.19
N ARG A 39 -32.41 -12.58 17.57
CA ARG A 39 -31.81 -12.31 18.87
C ARG A 39 -30.94 -11.05 18.81
N GLU A 40 -30.98 -10.29 19.89
CA GLU A 40 -29.98 -9.27 20.14
C GLU A 40 -28.69 -9.96 20.59
N ILE A 41 -27.59 -9.70 19.87
CA ILE A 41 -26.29 -10.33 20.12
C ILE A 41 -25.19 -9.27 20.16
N GLU A 42 -24.06 -9.63 20.77
CA GLU A 42 -22.86 -8.82 20.77
C GLU A 42 -21.74 -9.54 20.01
N LEU A 43 -21.21 -8.89 18.99
CA LEU A 43 -20.11 -9.38 18.18
C LEU A 43 -18.86 -8.55 18.42
N THR A 44 -17.71 -9.19 18.29
CA THR A 44 -16.40 -8.52 18.38
C THR A 44 -15.59 -8.89 17.15
N GLY A 45 -15.10 -7.89 16.42
CA GLY A 45 -14.28 -8.10 15.22
C GLY A 45 -13.77 -6.80 14.63
N ILE A 46 -13.20 -6.88 13.42
CA ILE A 46 -12.61 -5.74 12.71
C ILE A 46 -13.52 -5.38 11.54
N LEU A 47 -13.68 -4.08 11.28
CA LEU A 47 -14.43 -3.54 10.15
C LEU A 47 -13.54 -3.43 8.91
N ILE A 48 -13.85 -4.19 7.85
CA ILE A 48 -12.94 -4.27 6.69
C ILE A 48 -13.38 -3.41 5.50
N ILE A 49 -14.69 -3.30 5.24
CA ILE A 49 -15.24 -2.58 4.07
C ILE A 49 -16.46 -1.79 4.48
N SER A 50 -16.52 -0.49 4.16
CA SER A 50 -17.73 0.31 4.24
C SER A 50 -18.31 0.54 2.85
N ILE A 51 -19.57 0.17 2.62
CA ILE A 51 -20.38 0.65 1.50
C ILE A 51 -21.56 1.41 2.10
N GLU A 52 -21.59 2.73 1.90
CA GLU A 52 -22.60 3.63 2.46
C GLU A 52 -22.74 3.49 3.99
N THR A 53 -23.80 2.84 4.48
CA THR A 53 -24.14 2.67 5.91
C THR A 53 -23.82 1.30 6.46
N SER A 54 -23.19 0.43 5.66
CA SER A 54 -23.03 -0.98 6.00
C SER A 54 -21.59 -1.42 5.98
N VAL A 55 -21.26 -2.30 6.92
CA VAL A 55 -19.87 -2.76 7.11
C VAL A 55 -19.80 -4.26 7.27
N ILE A 56 -18.69 -4.84 6.85
CA ILE A 56 -18.37 -6.26 7.02
C ILE A 56 -17.52 -6.42 8.30
N ILE A 57 -17.99 -7.21 9.26
CA ILE A 57 -17.16 -7.67 10.38
C ILE A 57 -16.57 -9.03 10.05
N MET A 58 -15.26 -9.14 10.20
CA MET A 58 -14.56 -10.42 10.21
C MET A 58 -13.74 -10.55 11.49
N THR A 59 -13.42 -11.80 11.87
CA THR A 59 -12.34 -12.03 12.83
C THR A 59 -11.00 -12.09 12.11
N THR A 60 -9.89 -11.92 12.83
CA THR A 60 -8.52 -11.93 12.29
C THR A 60 -8.13 -13.23 11.56
N HIS A 61 -8.93 -14.29 11.67
CA HIS A 61 -8.67 -15.60 11.07
C HIS A 61 -9.75 -16.06 10.09
N SER A 62 -10.76 -15.23 9.83
CA SER A 62 -11.88 -15.57 8.97
C SER A 62 -11.55 -15.38 7.49
N LYS A 63 -12.09 -16.23 6.61
CA LYS A 63 -12.11 -15.98 5.16
C LYS A 63 -13.21 -14.98 4.80
N ALA A 64 -13.18 -14.41 3.58
CA ALA A 64 -14.16 -13.39 3.15
C ALA A 64 -15.61 -13.90 3.17
N ASP A 65 -15.82 -15.21 3.00
CA ASP A 65 -17.11 -15.91 3.11
C ASP A 65 -17.53 -16.20 4.57
N GLU A 66 -16.69 -15.90 5.55
CA GLU A 66 -16.92 -16.07 6.99
C GLU A 66 -17.15 -14.70 7.66
N ALA A 67 -18.02 -13.88 7.05
CA ALA A 67 -18.31 -12.54 7.51
C ALA A 67 -19.79 -12.32 7.81
N ILE A 68 -20.07 -11.30 8.63
CA ILE A 68 -21.44 -10.86 8.97
C ILE A 68 -21.63 -9.43 8.45
N TRP A 69 -22.72 -9.23 7.71
CA TRP A 69 -23.13 -7.92 7.22
C TRP A 69 -23.70 -7.08 8.37
N ILE A 70 -23.32 -5.82 8.48
CA ILE A 70 -23.77 -4.93 9.56
C ILE A 70 -24.56 -3.78 8.98
N GLU A 71 -25.78 -3.58 9.46
CA GLU A 71 -26.62 -2.41 9.15
C GLU A 71 -26.74 -1.55 10.41
N PHE A 72 -26.07 -0.40 10.41
CA PHE A 72 -26.14 0.54 11.53
C PHE A 72 -27.47 1.29 11.55
N SER A 73 -27.93 1.65 12.75
CA SER A 73 -29.13 2.49 12.87
C SER A 73 -28.92 3.87 12.23
N GLU A 74 -29.96 4.44 11.61
CA GLU A 74 -29.94 5.70 10.83
C GLU A 74 -29.35 6.92 11.56
N ASN A 75 -29.23 6.86 12.89
CA ASN A 75 -28.73 7.96 13.72
C ASN A 75 -27.25 7.82 14.12
N TRP A 76 -26.55 6.76 13.70
CA TRP A 76 -25.22 6.45 14.24
C TRP A 76 -24.05 7.12 13.49
N LEU A 77 -24.19 7.46 12.20
CA LEU A 77 -23.03 7.77 11.36
C LEU A 77 -23.16 9.11 10.65
N GLY A 78 -22.45 10.12 11.15
CA GLY A 78 -21.80 11.04 10.24
C GLY A 78 -20.59 10.33 9.61
N ASP A 79 -20.31 10.58 8.34
CA ASP A 79 -19.24 9.94 7.54
C ASP A 79 -17.86 9.87 8.24
N TYR A 80 -17.61 10.74 9.22
CA TYR A 80 -16.35 10.83 9.98
C TYR A 80 -16.09 9.72 11.01
N ALA A 81 -17.09 8.92 11.37
CA ALA A 81 -16.95 7.94 12.46
C ALA A 81 -16.29 6.63 12.01
N PHE A 82 -16.43 6.22 10.75
CA PHE A 82 -15.87 4.95 10.27
C PHE A 82 -14.35 4.97 10.13
N ASP A 83 -13.78 6.07 9.65
CA ASP A 83 -12.32 6.23 9.52
C ASP A 83 -11.60 6.09 10.87
N GLN A 84 -12.28 6.40 11.98
CA GLN A 84 -11.70 6.27 13.32
C GLN A 84 -11.69 4.83 13.84
N VAL A 85 -12.50 3.93 13.28
CA VAL A 85 -12.69 2.57 13.78
C VAL A 85 -12.26 1.47 12.80
N ARG A 86 -11.89 1.82 11.56
CA ARG A 86 -11.50 0.89 10.48
C ARG A 86 -10.39 -0.10 10.89
N ASP A 87 -9.48 0.34 11.74
CA ASP A 87 -8.33 -0.47 12.21
C ASP A 87 -8.44 -0.85 13.69
N HIS A 88 -9.64 -0.82 14.27
CA HIS A 88 -9.88 -1.15 15.67
C HIS A 88 -10.74 -2.40 15.80
N PHE A 89 -10.49 -3.19 16.85
CA PHE A 89 -11.47 -4.19 17.25
C PHE A 89 -12.64 -3.46 17.86
N ILE A 90 -13.80 -3.65 17.26
CA ILE A 90 -15.01 -3.07 17.79
C ILE A 90 -15.93 -4.15 18.31
N LYS A 91 -16.55 -3.84 19.44
CA LYS A 91 -17.67 -4.59 19.97
C LYS A 91 -18.93 -3.94 19.45
N ILE A 92 -19.69 -4.66 18.63
CA ILE A 92 -20.95 -4.20 18.05
C ILE A 92 -22.08 -5.00 18.65
N LYS A 93 -23.19 -4.33 18.91
CA LYS A 93 -24.43 -4.94 19.36
C LYS A 93 -25.55 -4.63 18.38
N GLY A 94 -26.39 -5.61 18.09
CA GLY A 94 -27.55 -5.45 17.22
C GLY A 94 -28.42 -6.70 17.17
N THR A 95 -29.47 -6.68 16.35
CA THR A 95 -30.37 -7.82 16.17
C THR A 95 -29.94 -8.64 14.96
N PHE A 96 -29.59 -9.91 15.15
CA PHE A 96 -29.15 -10.76 14.06
C PHE A 96 -30.32 -11.32 13.25
N ASP A 97 -30.22 -11.23 11.93
CA ASP A 97 -31.19 -11.71 10.97
C ASP A 97 -30.49 -12.59 9.93
N LYS A 98 -30.58 -13.92 10.13
CA LYS A 98 -30.03 -14.93 9.20
C LYS A 98 -30.61 -14.87 7.77
N ASP A 99 -31.83 -14.36 7.62
CA ASP A 99 -32.53 -14.38 6.32
C ASP A 99 -32.16 -13.15 5.47
N SER A 100 -31.58 -12.13 6.11
CA SER A 100 -30.98 -10.97 5.46
C SER A 100 -29.48 -11.24 5.28
N LYS A 101 -29.05 -11.53 4.05
CA LYS A 101 -27.67 -11.96 3.75
C LYS A 101 -26.82 -10.90 3.03
N GLY A 102 -27.12 -9.63 3.27
CA GLY A 102 -26.50 -8.50 2.56
C GLY A 102 -26.84 -8.44 1.06
N PRO A 103 -26.20 -7.53 0.30
CA PRO A 103 -26.54 -7.23 -1.09
C PRO A 103 -26.37 -8.39 -2.08
N GLU A 104 -25.37 -9.25 -1.84
CA GLU A 104 -25.03 -10.36 -2.74
C GLU A 104 -25.46 -11.74 -2.20
N GLY A 105 -26.06 -11.78 -1.00
CA GLY A 105 -26.56 -13.02 -0.41
C GLY A 105 -25.49 -13.98 0.12
N GLU A 106 -24.23 -13.54 0.20
CA GLU A 106 -23.07 -14.38 0.50
C GLU A 106 -22.82 -14.56 2.00
N TYR A 107 -23.41 -13.72 2.86
CA TYR A 107 -23.12 -13.72 4.30
C TYR A 107 -24.01 -14.68 5.09
N ALA A 108 -23.54 -15.07 6.28
CA ALA A 108 -24.30 -15.92 7.21
C ALA A 108 -25.58 -15.24 7.74
N GLY A 109 -25.65 -13.91 7.66
CA GLY A 109 -26.78 -13.09 8.06
C GLY A 109 -26.38 -11.63 8.20
N THR A 110 -27.32 -10.81 8.69
CA THR A 110 -27.15 -9.37 8.89
C THR A 110 -27.39 -9.01 10.34
N LEU A 111 -26.52 -8.19 10.93
CA LEU A 111 -26.75 -7.56 12.22
C LEU A 111 -27.43 -6.20 12.00
N LYS A 112 -28.74 -6.15 12.23
CA LYS A 112 -29.58 -4.96 12.05
C LYS A 112 -29.55 -4.06 13.27
N ASN A 113 -29.81 -2.77 13.04
CA ASN A 113 -29.84 -1.73 14.07
C ASN A 113 -28.57 -1.74 14.92
N ALA A 114 -27.44 -1.98 14.27
CA ALA A 114 -26.18 -2.14 14.94
C ALA A 114 -25.70 -0.83 15.58
N MET A 115 -25.06 -0.96 16.74
CA MET A 115 -24.38 0.12 17.45
C MET A 115 -23.03 -0.34 17.97
N ILE A 116 -22.01 0.53 17.91
CA ILE A 116 -20.71 0.25 18.49
C ILE A 116 -20.80 0.45 20.00
N VAL A 117 -20.62 -0.61 20.77
CA VAL A 117 -20.66 -0.61 22.24
C VAL A 117 -19.30 -0.26 22.82
N ALA A 118 -18.23 -0.69 22.16
CA ALA A 118 -16.87 -0.36 22.55
C ALA A 118 -15.94 -0.35 21.33
N VAL A 119 -15.01 0.59 21.32
CA VAL A 119 -13.85 0.58 20.43
C VAL A 119 -12.65 0.20 21.30
N GLY A 120 -12.09 -0.97 21.06
CA GLY A 120 -10.86 -1.40 21.67
C GLY A 120 -9.72 -1.30 20.67
N ASP A 121 -8.50 -1.08 21.16
CA ASP A 121 -7.33 -1.43 20.37
C ASP A 121 -7.46 -2.92 20.01
N VAL A 122 -7.16 -3.26 18.75
CA VAL A 122 -6.97 -4.65 18.35
C VAL A 122 -6.02 -5.26 19.38
N PRO A 123 -6.42 -6.27 20.20
CA PRO A 123 -5.46 -6.94 21.04
C PRO A 123 -4.42 -7.48 20.05
N PRO A 124 -3.18 -6.96 20.10
CA PRO A 124 -2.24 -7.20 19.02
C PRO A 124 -2.08 -8.71 18.91
N ASN A 125 -2.35 -9.23 17.70
CA ASN A 125 -2.22 -10.65 17.37
C ASN A 125 -0.94 -11.18 18.02
N GLU A 126 -0.99 -12.36 18.63
CA GLU A 126 0.17 -12.98 19.29
C GLU A 126 1.41 -12.95 18.38
N GLU A 127 1.22 -13.09 17.07
CA GLU A 127 2.26 -12.95 16.04
C GLU A 127 2.86 -11.54 15.98
N ARG A 128 2.02 -10.49 15.93
CA ARG A 128 2.48 -9.09 15.99
C ARG A 128 3.20 -8.79 17.29
N LEU A 129 2.67 -9.25 18.43
CA LEU A 129 3.34 -9.11 19.72
C LEU A 129 4.70 -9.83 19.74
N ALA A 130 4.77 -11.04 19.19
CA ALA A 130 6.01 -11.81 19.09
C ALA A 130 7.04 -11.09 18.20
N ALA A 131 6.62 -10.56 17.04
CA ALA A 131 7.46 -9.76 16.16
C ALA A 131 8.03 -8.53 16.89
N LEU A 132 7.16 -7.76 17.55
CA LEU A 132 7.55 -6.55 18.29
C LEU A 132 8.51 -6.87 19.45
N ARG A 133 8.30 -7.97 20.17
CA ARG A 133 9.23 -8.43 21.21
C ARG A 133 10.58 -8.79 20.62
N LEU A 134 10.60 -9.57 19.53
CA LEU A 134 11.84 -9.99 18.88
C LEU A 134 12.64 -8.78 18.34
N LEU A 135 11.97 -7.79 17.74
CA LEU A 135 12.60 -6.54 17.31
C LEU A 135 13.21 -5.79 18.50
N ARG A 136 12.47 -5.67 19.62
CA ARG A 136 12.95 -5.00 20.84
C ARG A 136 14.14 -5.70 21.48
N GLU A 137 14.10 -7.03 21.62
CA GLU A 137 15.22 -7.85 22.11
C GLU A 137 16.48 -7.67 21.27
N ASN A 138 16.30 -7.27 20.01
CA ASN A 138 17.35 -7.00 19.06
C ASN A 138 17.73 -5.52 18.94
N ASN A 139 17.25 -4.63 19.82
CA ASN A 139 17.48 -3.18 19.78
C ASN A 139 17.02 -2.53 18.46
N LEU A 140 15.96 -3.04 17.85
CA LEU A 140 15.30 -2.43 16.70
C LEU A 140 14.01 -1.75 17.18
N GLU A 141 14.07 -0.45 17.37
CA GLU A 141 12.91 0.35 17.74
C GLU A 141 12.11 0.77 16.50
N LEU A 142 10.78 0.72 16.62
CA LEU A 142 9.89 1.31 15.64
C LEU A 142 10.01 2.83 15.73
N LYS A 143 10.76 3.44 14.82
CA LYS A 143 10.87 4.90 14.76
C LYS A 143 9.67 5.49 14.03
N LYS A 144 9.07 6.53 14.63
CA LYS A 144 8.12 7.38 13.94
C LYS A 144 8.83 8.10 12.80
N LEU A 145 8.21 8.11 11.63
CA LEU A 145 8.68 8.90 10.49
C LEU A 145 8.65 10.38 10.85
N HIS A 146 9.82 11.02 10.78
CA HIS A 146 9.96 12.45 10.99
C HIS A 146 11.04 13.01 10.07
N LEU A 147 10.67 14.01 9.27
CA LEU A 147 11.57 14.72 8.38
C LEU A 147 11.29 16.22 8.48
N ASP A 148 12.33 17.02 8.70
CA ASP A 148 12.18 18.44 9.05
C ASP A 148 11.40 19.24 7.99
N GLY A 149 10.29 19.82 8.45
CA GLY A 149 9.37 20.61 7.63
C GLY A 149 8.50 19.78 6.68
N PHE A 150 8.45 18.45 6.84
CA PHE A 150 7.46 17.59 6.19
C PHE A 150 6.33 17.26 7.18
N GLN A 151 5.13 17.12 6.65
CA GLN A 151 3.95 16.64 7.35
C GLN A 151 3.71 15.18 6.99
N LEU A 152 3.38 14.36 8.00
CA LEU A 152 2.94 12.98 7.80
C LEU A 152 1.46 12.97 7.39
N HIS A 153 1.16 12.24 6.32
CA HIS A 153 -0.18 12.00 5.81
C HIS A 153 -0.36 10.51 5.56
N PHE A 154 -1.60 10.10 5.34
CA PHE A 154 -1.96 8.74 4.95
C PHE A 154 -2.83 8.81 3.69
N ASN A 155 -2.67 7.86 2.79
CA ASN A 155 -3.57 7.72 1.64
C ASN A 155 -4.84 6.92 2.03
N CYS A 156 -5.71 6.63 1.06
CA CYS A 156 -6.95 5.86 1.29
C CYS A 156 -6.72 4.41 1.77
N ASP A 157 -5.50 3.90 1.60
CA ASP A 157 -5.06 2.57 2.00
C ASP A 157 -4.27 2.59 3.31
N SER A 158 -4.33 3.70 4.06
CA SER A 158 -3.58 3.91 5.30
C SER A 158 -2.06 3.80 5.15
N ILE A 159 -1.53 3.96 3.93
CA ILE A 159 -0.09 3.98 3.64
C ILE A 159 0.45 5.38 3.96
N PRO A 160 1.48 5.51 4.82
CA PRO A 160 2.03 6.80 5.18
C PRO A 160 2.82 7.42 4.03
N PHE A 161 2.72 8.74 3.88
CA PHE A 161 3.57 9.54 3.01
C PHE A 161 3.94 10.87 3.69
N LEU A 162 5.12 11.42 3.36
CA LEU A 162 5.57 12.70 3.90
C LEU A 162 5.42 13.77 2.82
N LYS A 163 4.78 14.90 3.15
CA LYS A 163 4.58 16.01 2.21
C LYS A 163 5.18 17.30 2.72
N LYS A 164 5.83 18.06 1.84
CA LYS A 164 6.29 19.43 2.09
C LYS A 164 5.98 20.30 0.90
N THR A 165 5.38 21.46 1.15
CA THR A 165 5.12 22.47 0.10
C THR A 165 5.98 23.70 0.40
N THR A 166 6.65 24.24 -0.62
CA THR A 166 7.50 25.44 -0.52
C THR A 166 7.34 26.26 -1.80
N GLY A 167 6.61 27.38 -1.70
CA GLY A 167 6.18 28.13 -2.89
C GLY A 167 5.35 27.26 -3.82
N ASP A 168 5.69 27.26 -5.11
CA ASP A 168 5.03 26.43 -6.13
C ASP A 168 5.54 24.99 -6.18
N THR A 169 6.44 24.59 -5.28
CA THR A 169 7.02 23.24 -5.29
C THR A 169 6.44 22.39 -4.18
N THR A 170 5.96 21.19 -4.52
CA THR A 170 5.53 20.17 -3.55
C THR A 170 6.47 18.96 -3.63
N ARG A 171 7.08 18.58 -2.51
CA ARG A 171 7.88 17.36 -2.37
C ARG A 171 7.05 16.31 -1.61
N ILE A 172 6.99 15.10 -2.13
CA ILE A 172 6.24 13.98 -1.56
C ILE A 172 7.17 12.79 -1.45
N TRP A 173 7.36 12.24 -0.25
CA TRP A 173 7.98 10.94 -0.05
C TRP A 173 6.90 9.88 0.05
N THR A 174 6.91 8.91 -0.85
CA THR A 174 5.99 7.76 -0.86
C THR A 174 6.78 6.47 -0.63
N THR A 175 6.12 5.41 -0.17
CA THR A 175 6.72 4.08 -0.10
C THR A 175 7.10 3.62 -1.52
N SER A 176 8.28 3.02 -1.68
CA SER A 176 8.77 2.55 -2.99
C SER A 176 9.35 1.15 -2.96
N GLU A 177 10.05 0.81 -1.90
CA GLU A 177 10.70 -0.49 -1.73
C GLU A 177 10.36 -1.05 -0.34
N GLU A 178 9.94 -2.31 -0.32
CA GLU A 178 9.61 -3.03 0.90
C GLU A 178 10.39 -4.35 0.91
N SER A 179 11.25 -4.52 1.90
CA SER A 179 11.82 -5.84 2.20
C SER A 179 10.96 -6.48 3.29
N CYS A 180 10.27 -7.56 2.94
CA CYS A 180 9.34 -8.26 3.84
C CYS A 180 10.02 -9.45 4.52
N TYR A 181 9.75 -9.61 5.80
CA TYR A 181 10.26 -10.69 6.65
C TYR A 181 9.10 -11.34 7.41
N TYR A 182 9.02 -12.67 7.32
CA TYR A 182 7.91 -13.46 7.88
C TYR A 182 8.27 -14.05 9.24
N MET A 183 7.28 -14.26 10.10
CA MET A 183 7.49 -14.73 11.47
C MET A 183 8.25 -16.06 11.57
N ASP A 184 7.99 -17.00 10.65
CA ASP A 184 8.64 -18.31 10.64
C ASP A 184 10.17 -18.21 10.51
N ASN A 185 10.66 -17.18 9.82
CA ASN A 185 12.08 -16.98 9.55
C ASN A 185 12.67 -15.73 10.24
N LEU A 186 11.86 -14.93 10.92
CA LEU A 186 12.26 -13.61 11.43
C LEU A 186 13.49 -13.67 12.35
N LYS A 187 13.66 -14.77 13.10
CA LYS A 187 14.84 -14.99 13.96
C LYS A 187 16.15 -15.06 13.16
N GLU A 188 16.12 -15.69 12.00
CA GLU A 188 17.28 -15.81 11.11
C GLU A 188 17.47 -14.52 10.30
N ASP A 189 16.35 -13.93 9.88
CA ASP A 189 16.29 -12.72 9.06
C ASP A 189 16.58 -11.41 9.82
N ILE A 190 16.63 -11.46 11.15
CA ILE A 190 16.93 -10.27 11.95
C ILE A 190 18.31 -9.66 11.63
N LYS A 191 19.29 -10.50 11.28
CA LYS A 191 20.65 -10.08 10.92
C LYS A 191 20.67 -9.35 9.57
N PRO A 192 20.13 -9.91 8.46
CA PRO A 192 20.05 -9.17 7.21
C PRO A 192 19.18 -7.92 7.33
N LEU A 193 18.05 -7.96 8.07
CA LEU A 193 17.23 -6.77 8.34
C LEU A 193 18.07 -5.64 8.96
N LYS A 194 18.84 -5.93 10.03
CA LYS A 194 19.75 -4.96 10.66
C LYS A 194 20.78 -4.39 9.68
N LYS A 195 21.32 -5.21 8.79
CA LYS A 195 22.32 -4.80 7.79
C LYS A 195 21.73 -3.86 6.74
N SER A 196 20.45 -4.03 6.40
CA SER A 196 19.72 -3.19 5.43
C SER A 196 19.26 -1.85 6.01
N ILE A 197 19.31 -1.67 7.34
CA ILE A 197 18.96 -0.40 7.98
C ILE A 197 20.12 0.57 7.85
N HIS A 198 19.83 1.70 7.23
CA HIS A 198 20.74 2.82 7.04
C HIS A 198 20.52 3.86 8.16
N PRO A 199 21.44 4.01 9.14
CA PRO A 199 21.21 4.87 10.32
C PRO A 199 20.85 6.32 9.99
N GLU A 200 21.37 6.85 8.89
CA GLU A 200 21.12 8.20 8.41
C GLU A 200 19.72 8.39 7.78
N LYS A 201 19.09 7.29 7.33
CA LYS A 201 17.75 7.26 6.74
C LYS A 201 16.68 6.78 7.72
N PHE A 202 17.06 5.98 8.72
CA PHE A 202 16.13 5.31 9.63
C PHE A 202 15.42 6.29 10.59
N GLY A 203 14.08 6.29 10.52
CA GLY A 203 13.19 7.27 11.15
C GLY A 203 12.94 8.54 10.33
N LYS A 204 13.57 8.69 9.15
CA LYS A 204 13.39 9.84 8.25
C LYS A 204 12.72 9.44 6.94
N THR A 205 13.38 8.53 6.21
CA THR A 205 12.94 8.04 4.90
C THR A 205 13.02 6.51 4.83
N GLN A 206 13.34 5.87 5.95
CA GLN A 206 13.30 4.42 6.13
C GLN A 206 12.67 4.14 7.49
N TYR A 207 11.79 3.15 7.59
CA TYR A 207 11.16 2.75 8.85
C TYR A 207 10.84 1.26 8.86
N ILE A 208 10.63 0.70 10.04
CA ILE A 208 10.12 -0.66 10.18
C ILE A 208 8.62 -0.57 10.39
N ASP A 209 7.88 -1.32 9.59
CA ASP A 209 6.46 -1.58 9.79
C ASP A 209 6.25 -3.02 10.28
N VAL A 210 5.23 -3.23 11.11
CA VAL A 210 4.84 -4.56 11.58
C VAL A 210 3.33 -4.66 11.45
N ASN A 211 2.87 -5.46 10.48
CA ASN A 211 1.45 -5.62 10.23
C ASN A 211 0.79 -6.55 11.27
N GLU A 212 -0.51 -6.77 11.11
CA GLU A 212 -1.33 -7.56 12.03
C GLU A 212 -0.93 -9.04 12.11
N ASN A 213 -0.32 -9.60 11.07
CA ASN A 213 0.14 -11.00 11.03
C ASN A 213 1.60 -11.15 11.50
N GLY A 214 2.14 -10.13 12.16
CA GLY A 214 3.54 -10.10 12.58
C GLY A 214 4.56 -10.04 11.45
N ARG A 215 4.13 -9.79 10.20
CA ARG A 215 5.06 -9.56 9.09
C ARG A 215 5.79 -8.24 9.35
N VAL A 216 7.12 -8.31 9.36
CA VAL A 216 7.99 -7.15 9.53
C VAL A 216 8.44 -6.69 8.16
N SER A 217 8.26 -5.41 7.85
CA SER A 217 8.74 -4.81 6.61
C SER A 217 9.74 -3.70 6.91
N LEU A 218 10.88 -3.70 6.23
CA LEU A 218 11.73 -2.52 6.14
C LEU A 218 11.28 -1.70 4.94
N VAL A 219 10.63 -0.57 5.21
CA VAL A 219 10.06 0.29 4.18
C VAL A 219 11.02 1.42 3.90
N THR A 220 11.37 1.61 2.62
CA THR A 220 12.14 2.76 2.14
C THR A 220 11.24 3.66 1.32
N MET A 221 11.31 4.96 1.61
CA MET A 221 10.55 5.99 0.93
C MET A 221 11.36 6.63 -0.20
N HIS A 222 10.71 6.95 -1.30
CA HIS A 222 11.28 7.66 -2.44
C HIS A 222 10.68 9.06 -2.57
N GLU A 223 11.54 10.03 -2.85
CA GLU A 223 11.13 11.42 -3.01
C GLU A 223 10.69 11.74 -4.43
N THR A 224 9.51 12.33 -4.53
CA THR A 224 8.96 12.86 -5.77
C THR A 224 8.73 14.36 -5.61
N THR A 225 9.28 15.17 -6.52
CA THR A 225 9.04 16.62 -6.53
C THR A 225 8.04 16.97 -7.62
N PHE A 226 7.12 17.88 -7.32
CA PHE A 226 6.11 18.42 -8.20
C PHE A 226 6.18 19.95 -8.21
N VAL A 227 5.88 20.55 -9.36
CA VAL A 227 5.65 21.99 -9.48
C VAL A 227 4.17 22.22 -9.77
N LYS A 228 3.55 23.07 -8.96
CA LYS A 228 2.20 23.55 -9.18
C LYS A 228 2.23 24.61 -10.28
N ARG A 229 1.38 24.45 -11.30
CA ARG A 229 1.10 25.49 -12.29
C ARG A 229 -0.42 25.52 -12.48
N ASN A 230 -1.03 26.68 -12.24
CA ASN A 230 -2.47 26.82 -12.14
C ASN A 230 -3.04 25.80 -11.13
N ASP A 231 -4.01 24.99 -11.55
CA ASP A 231 -4.68 23.99 -10.72
C ASP A 231 -4.11 22.57 -10.91
N SER A 232 -2.91 22.43 -11.46
CA SER A 232 -2.29 21.14 -11.76
C SER A 232 -0.90 20.97 -11.15
N LEU A 233 -0.55 19.73 -10.79
CA LEU A 233 0.77 19.33 -10.31
C LEU A 233 1.56 18.64 -11.43
N TYR A 234 2.76 19.14 -11.71
CA TYR A 234 3.64 18.59 -12.74
C TYR A 234 4.88 17.98 -12.09
N HIS A 235 5.19 16.73 -12.41
CA HIS A 235 6.37 16.04 -11.89
C HIS A 235 7.67 16.76 -12.28
N PHE A 236 8.40 17.32 -11.30
CA PHE A 236 9.61 18.12 -11.48
C PHE A 236 10.83 17.29 -11.92
N ASN A 237 10.86 16.00 -11.57
CA ASN A 237 11.98 15.11 -11.88
C ASN A 237 11.92 14.43 -13.26
N ARG A 238 10.99 14.85 -14.13
CA ARG A 238 11.15 14.62 -15.57
C ARG A 238 11.28 15.98 -16.24
N PHE A 239 12.49 16.55 -16.17
CA PHE A 239 12.94 17.33 -17.32
C PHE A 239 12.91 16.37 -18.51
N ILE A 240 11.77 16.34 -19.21
CA ILE A 240 11.73 15.82 -20.57
C ILE A 240 12.64 16.78 -21.33
N LYS A 241 13.95 16.49 -21.36
CA LYS A 241 14.85 17.12 -22.30
C LYS A 241 14.55 16.42 -23.61
N PRO A 242 13.80 17.05 -24.53
CA PRO A 242 13.53 16.43 -25.81
C PRO A 242 14.89 16.10 -26.44
N LYS A 243 15.04 14.88 -26.93
CA LYS A 243 16.18 14.49 -27.74
C LYS A 243 15.72 14.34 -29.18
N LEU A 244 16.43 14.99 -30.09
CA LEU A 244 16.22 14.83 -31.52
C LEU A 244 16.79 13.47 -31.92
N ILE A 245 15.93 12.60 -32.42
CA ILE A 245 16.32 11.26 -32.90
C ILE A 245 16.09 11.08 -34.40
N PHE A 246 15.37 12.00 -35.05
CA PHE A 246 15.09 11.90 -36.48
C PHE A 246 14.78 13.25 -37.10
N HIS A 247 15.32 13.46 -38.31
CA HIS A 247 14.88 14.45 -39.29
C HIS A 247 15.34 13.97 -40.68
N PRO A 248 14.53 14.03 -41.75
CA PRO A 248 14.91 13.52 -43.08
C PRO A 248 16.25 14.07 -43.60
N GLY A 249 16.51 15.36 -43.36
CA GLY A 249 17.75 16.03 -43.75
C GLY A 249 19.01 15.61 -42.97
N MET A 250 18.88 14.72 -41.99
CA MET A 250 20.03 14.15 -41.29
C MET A 250 20.84 13.23 -42.20
N PHE A 251 20.17 12.42 -43.02
CA PHE A 251 20.79 11.34 -43.80
C PHE A 251 21.02 11.72 -45.27
N ILE A 252 21.46 12.96 -45.51
CA ILE A 252 21.86 13.45 -46.84
C ILE A 252 23.29 12.94 -47.14
N ASP A 253 23.62 12.75 -48.43
CA ASP A 253 24.93 12.31 -48.94
C ASP A 253 25.32 10.88 -48.49
N ASP A 254 24.37 9.94 -48.57
CA ASP A 254 24.56 8.53 -48.25
C ASP A 254 25.02 8.24 -46.81
N ARG A 255 24.95 9.24 -45.91
CA ARG A 255 25.25 9.06 -44.49
C ARG A 255 24.21 8.15 -43.84
N LYS A 256 24.66 7.02 -43.30
CA LYS A 256 23.80 6.06 -42.57
C LYS A 256 23.79 6.26 -41.06
N SER A 257 24.77 6.98 -40.49
CA SER A 257 24.92 7.12 -39.03
C SER A 257 25.33 8.53 -38.65
N ILE A 258 24.74 9.06 -37.58
CA ILE A 258 24.91 10.44 -37.12
C ILE A 258 24.98 10.46 -35.60
N LYS A 259 25.93 11.25 -35.09
CA LYS A 259 26.02 11.60 -33.68
C LYS A 259 25.80 13.10 -33.55
N LEU A 260 24.71 13.47 -32.87
CA LEU A 260 24.36 14.87 -32.67
C LEU A 260 25.12 15.47 -31.48
N GLU A 261 25.30 16.78 -31.51
CA GLU A 261 25.76 17.51 -30.33
C GLU A 261 24.80 17.31 -29.14
N LYS A 262 25.34 17.32 -27.91
CA LYS A 262 24.57 17.12 -26.68
C LYS A 262 23.41 18.12 -26.49
N LYS A 263 23.45 19.28 -27.15
CA LYS A 263 22.35 20.25 -27.10
C LYS A 263 21.09 19.78 -27.85
N TYR A 264 21.24 18.91 -28.85
CA TYR A 264 20.13 18.33 -29.62
C TYR A 264 19.79 16.91 -29.18
N ASN A 265 20.79 16.13 -28.76
CA ASN A 265 20.61 14.80 -28.19
C ASN A 265 21.47 14.69 -26.92
N TYR A 266 20.88 14.96 -25.76
CA TYR A 266 21.62 15.07 -24.50
C TYR A 266 22.25 13.76 -24.03
N LYS A 267 21.71 12.61 -24.46
CA LYS A 267 22.28 11.28 -24.19
C LYS A 267 23.49 11.00 -25.10
N GLY A 268 23.66 11.75 -26.18
CA GLY A 268 24.74 11.54 -27.15
C GLY A 268 24.56 10.25 -27.94
N ASP A 269 23.31 9.86 -28.17
CA ASP A 269 22.95 8.63 -28.89
C ASP A 269 23.60 8.61 -30.29
N SER A 270 23.90 7.41 -30.77
CA SER A 270 24.20 7.18 -32.18
C SER A 270 22.90 6.86 -32.91
N ILE A 271 22.57 7.64 -33.93
CA ILE A 271 21.33 7.53 -34.69
C ILE A 271 21.66 6.97 -36.08
N VAL A 272 21.08 5.83 -36.41
CA VAL A 272 21.36 5.09 -37.65
C VAL A 272 20.10 4.97 -38.49
N LEU A 273 20.21 5.28 -39.79
CA LEU A 273 19.20 4.95 -40.78
C LEU A 273 19.37 3.47 -41.16
N GLY A 274 18.50 2.61 -40.64
CA GLY A 274 18.53 1.18 -40.97
C GLY A 274 18.03 0.93 -42.40
N ARG A 275 16.85 1.47 -42.74
CA ARG A 275 16.32 1.45 -44.11
C ARG A 275 15.36 2.59 -44.37
N SER A 276 15.13 2.89 -45.64
CA SER A 276 14.02 3.73 -46.09
C SER A 276 13.29 3.06 -47.25
N TRP A 277 11.98 3.21 -47.32
CA TRP A 277 11.16 2.65 -48.40
C TRP A 277 10.02 3.62 -48.75
N VAL A 278 9.36 3.39 -49.88
CA VAL A 278 8.16 4.14 -50.27
C VAL A 278 6.97 3.19 -50.12
N ASP A 279 5.96 3.60 -49.36
CA ASP A 279 4.67 2.91 -49.26
C ASP A 279 3.55 3.89 -49.56
N LYS A 280 2.67 3.54 -50.50
CA LYS A 280 1.54 4.40 -50.95
C LYS A 280 1.96 5.83 -51.33
N GLY A 281 3.14 5.98 -51.92
CA GLY A 281 3.69 7.29 -52.34
C GLY A 281 4.29 8.12 -51.21
N LEU A 282 4.33 7.60 -49.98
CA LEU A 282 5.00 8.24 -48.85
C LEU A 282 6.33 7.56 -48.54
N LYS A 283 7.37 8.36 -48.32
CA LYS A 283 8.68 7.83 -47.90
C LYS A 283 8.70 7.58 -46.39
N HIS A 284 9.14 6.39 -46.01
CA HIS A 284 9.29 5.92 -44.64
C HIS A 284 10.76 5.73 -44.27
N TYR A 285 11.05 5.89 -42.98
CA TYR A 285 12.39 5.84 -42.41
C TYR A 285 12.37 4.95 -41.17
N TYR A 286 13.18 3.89 -41.19
CA TYR A 286 13.45 3.04 -40.03
C TYR A 286 14.75 3.50 -39.37
N ILE A 287 14.60 4.07 -38.17
CA ILE A 287 15.66 4.73 -37.40
C ILE A 287 16.00 3.87 -36.21
N ILE A 288 17.28 3.55 -36.07
CA ILE A 288 17.84 2.82 -34.95
C ILE A 288 18.56 3.83 -34.06
N VAL A 289 18.23 3.87 -32.77
CA VAL A 289 18.87 4.71 -31.77
C VAL A 289 19.66 3.80 -30.84
N MET A 290 20.99 3.94 -30.85
CA MET A 290 21.89 3.18 -29.99
C MET A 290 22.39 4.08 -28.86
N ASN A 291 22.29 3.60 -27.62
CA ASN A 291 22.72 4.30 -26.41
C ASN A 291 23.41 3.33 -25.43
N HIS A 292 24.12 3.87 -24.44
CA HIS A 292 24.54 3.11 -23.27
C HIS A 292 23.66 3.51 -22.07
N GLU A 293 22.96 2.53 -21.49
CA GLU A 293 22.22 2.68 -20.22
C GLU A 293 22.85 1.72 -19.22
N ASP A 294 23.26 2.23 -18.06
CA ASP A 294 23.95 1.44 -17.02
C ASP A 294 25.19 0.66 -17.50
N ASN A 295 25.92 1.24 -18.46
CA ASN A 295 27.06 0.64 -19.19
C ASN A 295 26.70 -0.49 -20.14
N GLU A 296 25.43 -0.83 -20.31
CA GLU A 296 24.95 -1.80 -21.30
C GLU A 296 24.54 -1.09 -22.59
N LEU A 297 24.85 -1.71 -23.72
CA LEU A 297 24.40 -1.22 -25.02
C LEU A 297 22.89 -1.49 -25.15
N THR A 298 22.13 -0.43 -25.35
CA THR A 298 20.69 -0.48 -25.62
C THR A 298 20.42 -0.02 -27.03
N GLN A 299 19.41 -0.64 -27.65
CA GLN A 299 18.98 -0.33 -29.00
C GLN A 299 17.47 -0.15 -29.02
N TYR A 300 17.02 0.92 -29.66
CA TYR A 300 15.60 1.16 -29.92
C TYR A 300 15.42 1.39 -31.41
N SER A 301 14.27 0.96 -31.95
CA SER A 301 13.94 1.26 -33.34
C SER A 301 12.61 1.97 -33.47
N PHE A 302 12.58 2.94 -34.38
CA PHE A 302 11.44 3.82 -34.63
C PHE A 302 11.19 3.91 -36.12
N THR A 303 9.93 3.95 -36.51
CA THR A 303 9.53 4.24 -37.89
C THR A 303 8.82 5.58 -37.96
N PHE A 304 9.31 6.43 -38.84
CA PHE A 304 8.72 7.72 -39.18
C PHE A 304 8.40 7.78 -40.67
N ASP A 305 7.42 8.60 -41.05
CA ASP A 305 7.27 9.01 -42.45
C ASP A 305 7.99 10.34 -42.75
N GLU A 306 7.99 10.75 -44.01
CA GLU A 306 8.61 12.01 -44.45
C GLU A 306 7.96 13.27 -43.88
N ASN A 307 6.73 13.16 -43.36
CA ASN A 307 6.02 14.24 -42.67
C ASN A 307 6.28 14.23 -41.16
N LEU A 308 7.30 13.50 -40.70
CA LEU A 308 7.69 13.36 -39.29
C LEU A 308 6.62 12.70 -38.42
N ARG A 309 5.65 12.00 -39.00
CA ARG A 309 4.64 11.27 -38.21
C ARG A 309 5.26 9.99 -37.70
N PHE A 310 5.10 9.76 -36.40
CA PHE A 310 5.46 8.51 -35.76
C PHE A 310 4.50 7.40 -36.24
N ILE A 311 5.04 6.30 -36.73
CA ILE A 311 4.27 5.17 -37.25
C ILE A 311 4.30 4.00 -36.29
N TYR A 312 5.49 3.62 -35.83
CA TYR A 312 5.72 2.40 -35.07
C TYR A 312 7.03 2.48 -34.29
N TRP A 313 7.14 1.72 -33.20
CA TRP A 313 8.39 1.47 -32.49
C TRP A 313 8.49 0.00 -32.14
N GLU A 314 9.71 -0.52 -32.12
CA GLU A 314 10.01 -1.88 -31.66
C GLU A 314 10.92 -1.77 -30.44
N ASP A 315 10.46 -2.32 -29.31
CA ASP A 315 11.32 -2.51 -28.14
C ASP A 315 12.24 -3.68 -28.43
N CYS A 316 13.55 -3.42 -28.53
CA CYS A 316 14.48 -4.53 -28.65
C CYS A 316 14.65 -5.17 -27.27
N LYS A 317 14.06 -6.34 -27.08
CA LYS A 317 14.52 -7.26 -26.03
C LYS A 317 15.92 -7.73 -26.44
N ASN A 318 16.94 -7.35 -25.67
CA ASN A 318 18.26 -7.97 -25.75
C ASN A 318 18.17 -9.48 -25.53
#